data_AF-A0A6P8ZCT2-F1
#
_entry.id   AF-A0A6P8ZCT2-F1
#
_cell.length_a   1.000
_cell.length_b   1.000
_cell.length_c   1.000
_cell.angle_alpha   90.00
_cell.angle_beta   90.00
_cell.angle_gamma   90.00
#
_symmetry.space_group_name_H-M   'P 1'
#
loop_
_entity.id
_entity.type
_entity.pdbx_description
1 polymer ?
#
loop_
_entity_poly.entity_id
_entity_poly.type
_entity_poly.pdbx_seq_one_letter_code
_entity_poly.pdbx_strand_id
1 'polypeptide(L)'
;MIRSLLLVVGLVAAAFADDYAFNQIDEMAERIEVCLKPVKNRSSFDRPGALCLMDARWSLMDGVAQDMVPANVSSCLKEKNVPNNTVATVEACLVDSMAVPLKPALEEADYSAEQRDEISSRIEVCLSSIPETQYATPASDCRNNALLQADDGYPKETLVDFIVPCLEGKKISAAVVAQAQTCIAASLAQPL
;
A
#
# COMPACT_ATOMS: atom_id res chain seq x y z
N MET A 1 34.31 -25.54 -44.55
CA MET A 1 34.51 -24.68 -43.37
C MET A 1 33.16 -24.44 -42.74
N ILE A 2 32.92 -25.04 -41.58
CA ILE A 2 31.62 -25.09 -40.89
C ILE A 2 31.43 -23.77 -40.14
N ARG A 3 30.35 -23.04 -40.46
CA ARG A 3 29.96 -21.80 -39.76
C ARG A 3 29.39 -22.16 -38.39
N SER A 4 30.03 -21.64 -37.36
CA SER A 4 29.68 -21.78 -35.95
C SER A 4 28.23 -21.33 -35.67
N LEU A 5 27.45 -22.21 -35.06
CA LEU A 5 26.21 -21.89 -34.36
C LEU A 5 26.56 -21.07 -33.10
N LEU A 6 26.05 -19.84 -33.01
CA LEU A 6 26.03 -19.08 -31.75
C LEU A 6 24.76 -19.48 -30.98
N LEU A 7 24.96 -20.33 -29.97
CA LEU A 7 23.97 -20.61 -28.92
C LEU A 7 23.86 -19.37 -28.04
N VAL A 8 22.79 -18.60 -28.21
CA VAL A 8 22.37 -17.61 -27.21
C VAL A 8 21.74 -18.37 -26.07
N VAL A 9 22.52 -18.59 -25.01
CA VAL A 9 22.02 -19.06 -23.72
C VAL A 9 21.22 -17.90 -23.12
N GLY A 10 19.91 -17.91 -23.38
CA GLY A 10 18.97 -17.07 -22.65
C GLY A 10 18.96 -17.54 -21.20
N LEU A 11 19.64 -16.80 -20.32
CA LEU A 11 19.40 -16.90 -18.88
C LEU A 11 17.95 -16.52 -18.63
N VAL A 12 17.08 -17.51 -18.52
CA VAL A 12 15.85 -17.36 -17.76
C VAL A 12 16.31 -17.30 -16.32
N ALA A 13 16.51 -16.08 -15.81
CA ALA A 13 16.47 -15.85 -14.39
C ALA A 13 15.08 -16.30 -13.95
N ALA A 14 15.00 -17.52 -13.41
CA ALA A 14 13.87 -17.90 -12.59
C ALA A 14 13.90 -16.92 -11.42
N ALA A 15 13.11 -15.85 -11.53
CA ALA A 15 12.77 -15.02 -10.40
C ALA A 15 12.08 -15.98 -9.44
N PHE A 16 12.81 -16.41 -8.42
CA PHE A 16 12.16 -16.81 -7.19
C PHE A 16 11.24 -15.65 -6.84
N ALA A 17 9.97 -15.94 -6.57
CA ALA A 17 9.08 -14.96 -5.99
C ALA A 17 9.70 -14.61 -4.63
N ASP A 18 10.63 -13.65 -4.62
CA ASP A 18 11.08 -13.01 -3.41
C ASP A 18 9.81 -12.45 -2.77
N ASP A 19 9.55 -12.85 -1.52
CA ASP A 19 8.40 -12.35 -0.78
C ASP A 19 8.38 -10.82 -0.89
N TYR A 20 7.26 -10.26 -1.33
CA TYR A 20 7.13 -8.81 -1.45
C TYR A 20 7.15 -8.20 -0.05
N ALA A 21 7.96 -7.16 0.14
CA ALA A 21 7.89 -6.37 1.37
C ALA A 21 6.50 -5.73 1.50
N PHE A 22 6.06 -5.45 2.74
CA PHE A 22 4.72 -4.89 2.99
C PHE A 22 4.42 -3.63 2.16
N ASN A 23 5.40 -2.74 1.99
CA ASN A 23 5.26 -1.53 1.19
C ASN A 23 5.02 -1.79 -0.32
N GLN A 24 5.54 -2.90 -0.83
CA GLN A 24 5.32 -3.32 -2.20
C GLN A 24 3.93 -3.96 -2.37
N ILE A 25 3.49 -4.74 -1.37
CA ILE A 25 2.12 -5.29 -1.33
C ILE A 25 1.10 -4.16 -1.30
N ASP A 26 1.31 -3.14 -0.46
CA ASP A 26 0.40 -2.00 -0.36
C ASP A 26 0.39 -1.16 -1.64
N GLU A 27 1.56 -0.92 -2.25
CA GLU A 27 1.63 -0.27 -3.56
C GLU A 27 0.84 -1.04 -4.64
N MET A 28 0.94 -2.37 -4.66
CA MET A 28 0.14 -3.20 -5.57
C MET A 28 -1.36 -3.14 -5.23
N ALA A 29 -1.72 -3.17 -3.94
CA ALA A 29 -3.11 -3.06 -3.50
C ALA A 29 -3.75 -1.72 -3.91
N GLU A 30 -3.02 -0.60 -3.77
CA GLU A 30 -3.47 0.72 -4.23
C GLU A 30 -3.71 0.74 -5.74
N ARG A 31 -2.77 0.18 -6.52
CA ARG A 31 -2.90 0.05 -7.98
C ARG A 31 -4.14 -0.79 -8.35
N ILE A 32 -4.37 -1.90 -7.66
CA ILE A 32 -5.55 -2.75 -7.85
C ILE A 32 -6.83 -1.99 -7.52
N GLU A 33 -6.87 -1.26 -6.40
CA GLU A 33 -8.02 -0.45 -6.00
C GLU A 33 -8.38 0.60 -7.07
N VAL A 34 -7.38 1.28 -7.62
CA VAL A 34 -7.57 2.25 -8.72
C VAL A 34 -8.22 1.57 -9.93
N CYS A 35 -7.72 0.41 -10.35
CA CYS A 35 -8.27 -0.33 -11.47
C CYS A 35 -9.68 -0.88 -11.20
N LEU A 36 -10.07 -1.09 -9.95
CA LEU A 36 -11.39 -1.58 -9.54
C LEU A 36 -12.47 -0.50 -9.43
N LYS A 37 -12.13 0.79 -9.56
CA LYS A 37 -13.11 1.90 -9.53
C LYS A 37 -14.34 1.71 -10.45
N PRO A 38 -14.26 1.10 -11.64
CA PRO A 38 -15.42 0.85 -12.50
C PRO A 38 -16.39 -0.22 -11.95
N VAL A 39 -15.98 -1.03 -10.96
CA VAL A 39 -16.79 -2.13 -10.41
C VAL A 39 -17.82 -1.57 -9.44
N LYS A 40 -19.09 -1.60 -9.84
CA LYS A 40 -20.20 -1.09 -9.02
C LYS A 40 -20.50 -2.01 -7.85
N ASN A 41 -20.66 -1.42 -6.66
CA ASN A 41 -21.27 -2.10 -5.52
C ASN A 41 -22.75 -2.36 -5.82
N ARG A 42 -23.23 -3.56 -5.48
CA ARG A 42 -24.65 -3.92 -5.63
C ARG A 42 -25.43 -3.65 -4.35
N SER A 43 -24.76 -3.76 -3.20
CA SER A 43 -25.30 -3.38 -1.90
C SER A 43 -24.16 -3.05 -0.91
N SER A 44 -24.51 -2.74 0.34
CA SER A 44 -23.52 -2.60 1.42
C SER A 44 -22.75 -3.89 1.71
N PHE A 45 -23.37 -5.05 1.42
CA PHE A 45 -22.79 -6.38 1.69
C PHE A 45 -22.29 -7.09 0.43
N ASP A 46 -22.70 -6.64 -0.76
CA ASP A 46 -22.25 -7.15 -2.05
C ASP A 46 -21.38 -6.11 -2.75
N ARG A 47 -20.09 -6.16 -2.43
CA ARG A 47 -19.03 -5.25 -2.88
C ARG A 47 -17.95 -6.03 -3.63
N PRO A 48 -18.22 -6.48 -4.86
CA PRO A 48 -17.35 -7.42 -5.58
C PRO A 48 -15.93 -6.89 -5.78
N GLY A 49 -15.77 -5.58 -6.05
CA GLY A 49 -14.44 -4.97 -6.14
C GLY A 49 -13.66 -5.05 -4.83
N ALA A 50 -14.28 -4.70 -3.71
CA ALA A 50 -13.61 -4.75 -2.40
C ALA A 50 -13.22 -6.18 -2.00
N LEU A 51 -14.09 -7.17 -2.28
CA LEU A 51 -13.78 -8.58 -2.02
C LEU A 51 -12.60 -9.06 -2.86
N CYS A 52 -12.59 -8.78 -4.17
CA CYS A 52 -11.49 -9.19 -5.04
C CYS A 52 -10.17 -8.45 -4.75
N LEU A 53 -10.22 -7.22 -4.22
CA LEU A 53 -9.04 -6.54 -3.70
C LEU A 53 -8.44 -7.26 -2.49
N MET A 54 -9.28 -7.70 -1.54
CA MET A 54 -8.82 -8.46 -0.38
C MET A 54 -8.20 -9.80 -0.78
N ASP A 55 -8.87 -10.56 -1.66
CA ASP A 55 -8.36 -11.84 -2.15
C ASP A 55 -7.02 -11.69 -2.88
N ALA A 56 -6.85 -10.61 -3.66
CA ALA A 56 -5.59 -10.30 -4.32
C ALA A 56 -4.49 -9.92 -3.33
N ARG A 57 -4.80 -9.15 -2.29
CA ARG A 57 -3.83 -8.78 -1.24
C ARG A 57 -3.33 -10.02 -0.48
N TRP A 58 -4.21 -10.94 -0.13
CA TRP A 58 -3.80 -12.21 0.48
C TRP A 58 -2.95 -13.06 -0.46
N SER A 59 -3.32 -13.13 -1.74
CA SER A 59 -2.53 -13.85 -2.74
C SER A 59 -1.10 -13.28 -2.86
N LEU A 60 -0.95 -11.95 -2.79
CA LEU A 60 0.36 -11.28 -2.81
C LEU A 60 1.18 -11.60 -1.56
N MET A 61 0.56 -11.64 -0.38
CA MET A 61 1.19 -12.08 0.87
C MET A 61 1.64 -13.55 0.82
N ASP A 62 0.93 -14.39 0.05
CA ASP A 62 1.29 -15.79 -0.20
C ASP A 62 2.33 -15.96 -1.33
N GLY A 63 2.92 -14.87 -1.83
CA GLY A 63 3.99 -14.90 -2.83
C GLY A 63 3.52 -15.03 -4.28
N VAL A 64 2.26 -14.74 -4.59
CA VAL A 64 1.80 -14.68 -6.00
C VAL A 64 2.56 -13.60 -6.76
N ALA A 65 3.16 -13.98 -7.87
CA ALA A 65 3.89 -13.06 -8.74
C ALA A 65 3.00 -11.93 -9.28
N GLN A 66 3.57 -10.72 -9.36
CA GLN A 66 2.91 -9.50 -9.82
C GLN A 66 2.23 -9.64 -11.19
N ASP A 67 2.81 -10.40 -12.12
CA ASP A 67 2.26 -10.63 -13.47
C ASP A 67 1.02 -11.56 -13.46
N MET A 68 0.79 -12.30 -12.38
CA MET A 68 -0.40 -13.13 -12.18
C MET A 68 -1.59 -12.37 -11.57
N VAL A 69 -1.35 -11.19 -11.00
CA VAL A 69 -2.40 -10.35 -10.36
C VAL A 69 -3.57 -10.05 -11.32
N PRO A 70 -3.37 -9.63 -12.59
CA PRO A 70 -4.48 -9.32 -13.49
C PRO A 70 -5.39 -10.53 -13.73
N ALA A 71 -4.82 -11.72 -13.89
CA ALA A 71 -5.56 -12.95 -14.12
C ALA A 71 -6.37 -13.35 -12.87
N ASN A 72 -5.76 -13.28 -11.69
CA ASN A 72 -6.42 -13.63 -10.42
C ASN A 72 -7.59 -12.70 -10.11
N VAL A 73 -7.40 -11.38 -10.21
CA VAL A 73 -8.47 -10.40 -9.99
C VAL A 73 -9.59 -10.59 -10.99
N SER A 74 -9.26 -10.81 -12.27
CA SER A 74 -10.27 -11.03 -13.32
C SER A 74 -11.07 -12.32 -13.10
N SER A 75 -10.44 -13.39 -12.60
CA SER A 75 -11.14 -14.61 -12.20
C SER A 75 -12.12 -14.35 -11.06
N CYS A 76 -11.66 -13.68 -9.99
CA CYS A 76 -12.53 -13.32 -8.87
C CYS A 76 -13.73 -12.48 -9.34
N LEU A 77 -13.52 -11.46 -10.17
CA LEU A 77 -14.61 -10.61 -10.67
C LEU A 77 -15.65 -11.41 -11.49
N LYS A 78 -15.19 -12.37 -12.31
CA LYS A 78 -16.08 -13.28 -13.05
C LYS A 78 -16.90 -14.15 -12.10
N GLU A 79 -16.27 -14.71 -11.06
CA GLU A 79 -16.96 -15.49 -10.02
C GLU A 79 -18.00 -14.66 -9.26
N LYS A 80 -17.75 -13.35 -9.06
CA LYS A 80 -18.74 -12.42 -8.49
C LYS A 80 -19.78 -11.93 -9.51
N ASN A 81 -19.83 -12.48 -10.72
CA ASN A 81 -20.75 -12.13 -11.80
C ASN A 81 -20.62 -10.67 -12.28
N VAL A 82 -19.44 -10.06 -12.21
CA VAL A 82 -19.21 -8.71 -12.75
C VAL A 82 -19.30 -8.77 -14.28
N PRO A 83 -19.96 -7.79 -14.95
CA PRO A 83 -20.12 -7.80 -16.40
C PRO A 83 -18.79 -7.93 -17.16
N ASN A 84 -18.75 -8.77 -18.20
CA ASN A 84 -17.51 -9.08 -18.93
C ASN A 84 -16.79 -7.85 -19.49
N ASN A 85 -17.52 -6.81 -19.94
CA ASN A 85 -16.93 -5.56 -20.41
C ASN A 85 -16.24 -4.79 -19.27
N THR A 86 -16.81 -4.81 -18.06
CA THR A 86 -16.18 -4.25 -16.86
C THR A 86 -14.95 -5.06 -16.49
N VAL A 87 -15.03 -6.40 -16.48
CA VAL A 87 -13.88 -7.26 -16.20
C VAL A 87 -12.73 -6.98 -17.17
N ALA A 88 -13.01 -6.93 -18.48
CA ALA A 88 -12.00 -6.62 -19.49
C ALA A 88 -11.36 -5.23 -19.31
N THR A 89 -12.15 -4.24 -18.86
CA THR A 89 -11.63 -2.90 -18.56
C THR A 89 -10.69 -2.92 -17.36
N VAL A 90 -11.05 -3.66 -16.30
CA VAL A 90 -10.21 -3.81 -15.10
C VAL A 90 -8.94 -4.58 -15.46
N GLU A 91 -9.05 -5.67 -16.20
CA GLU A 91 -7.93 -6.51 -16.63
C GLU A 91 -6.90 -5.70 -17.43
N ALA A 92 -7.34 -4.91 -18.41
CA ALA A 92 -6.46 -4.04 -19.18
C ALA A 92 -5.73 -3.02 -18.29
N CYS A 93 -6.44 -2.38 -17.35
CA CYS A 93 -5.83 -1.46 -16.38
C CYS A 93 -4.79 -2.15 -15.51
N LEU A 94 -5.09 -3.36 -15.01
CA LEU A 94 -4.18 -4.12 -14.17
C LEU A 94 -2.93 -4.56 -14.92
N VAL A 95 -3.07 -5.02 -16.17
CA VAL A 95 -1.91 -5.37 -17.03
C VAL A 95 -0.98 -4.17 -17.17
N ASP A 96 -1.52 -2.99 -17.48
CA ASP A 96 -0.74 -1.77 -17.63
C ASP A 96 -0.12 -1.33 -16.28
N SER A 97 -0.90 -1.37 -15.20
CA SER A 97 -0.45 -0.91 -13.88
C SER A 97 0.55 -1.85 -13.21
N MET A 98 0.49 -3.15 -13.49
CA MET A 98 1.43 -4.15 -12.97
C MET A 98 2.68 -4.25 -13.85
N ALA A 99 2.70 -3.70 -15.06
CA ALA A 99 3.93 -3.59 -15.85
C ALA A 99 4.89 -2.51 -15.31
N VAL A 100 4.40 -1.59 -14.48
CA VAL A 100 5.23 -0.56 -13.84
C VAL A 100 6.06 -1.20 -12.72
N PRO A 101 7.40 -1.02 -12.69
CA PRO A 101 8.23 -1.52 -11.60
C PRO A 101 7.71 -1.06 -10.23
N LEU A 102 7.82 -1.93 -9.24
CA LEU A 102 7.50 -1.57 -7.85
C LEU A 102 8.58 -0.65 -7.29
N LYS A 103 8.21 0.15 -6.29
CA LYS A 103 9.20 0.82 -5.46
C LYS A 103 10.14 -0.23 -4.84
N PRO A 104 11.39 0.16 -4.51
CA PRO A 104 12.27 -0.71 -3.75
C PRO A 104 11.57 -1.20 -2.48
N ALA A 105 11.82 -2.46 -2.12
CA ALA A 105 11.46 -2.97 -0.81
C ALA A 105 12.11 -2.05 0.25
N LEU A 106 11.30 -1.59 1.20
CA LEU A 106 11.84 -0.93 2.38
C LEU A 106 12.43 -2.02 3.28
N GLU A 107 13.54 -1.70 3.93
CA GLU A 107 14.07 -2.56 4.99
C GLU A 107 13.07 -2.52 6.15
N GLU A 108 12.45 -3.66 6.42
CA GLU A 108 11.46 -3.77 7.50
C GLU A 108 12.14 -3.51 8.84
N ALA A 109 11.58 -2.56 9.60
CA ALA A 109 12.06 -2.21 10.92
C ALA A 109 11.36 -3.06 11.98
N ASP A 110 12.12 -3.90 12.67
CA ASP A 110 11.62 -4.65 13.83
C ASP A 110 11.69 -3.77 15.09
N TYR A 111 10.69 -2.91 15.29
CA TYR A 111 10.61 -2.04 16.46
C TYR A 111 10.22 -2.82 17.72
N SER A 112 10.92 -2.58 18.82
CA SER A 112 10.47 -3.03 20.15
C SER A 112 9.21 -2.27 20.58
N ALA A 113 8.52 -2.77 21.62
CA ALA A 113 7.37 -2.08 22.18
C ALA A 113 7.75 -0.67 22.69
N GLU A 114 8.91 -0.54 23.36
CA GLU A 114 9.42 0.73 23.86
C GLU A 114 9.76 1.69 22.71
N GLN A 115 10.33 1.18 21.61
CA GLN A 115 10.61 1.98 20.43
C GLN A 115 9.32 2.49 19.76
N ARG A 116 8.27 1.68 19.72
CA ARG A 116 6.94 2.09 19.23
C ARG A 116 6.30 3.15 20.12
N ASP A 117 6.42 3.02 21.44
CA ASP A 117 5.91 4.01 22.39
C ASP A 117 6.64 5.36 22.21
N GLU A 118 7.95 5.32 21.98
CA GLU A 118 8.75 6.52 21.69
C GLU A 118 8.34 7.17 20.35
N ILE A 119 8.15 6.38 19.28
CA ILE A 119 7.64 6.88 17.99
C ILE A 119 6.25 7.54 18.19
N SER A 120 5.34 6.86 18.89
CA SER A 120 4.00 7.35 19.18
C SER A 120 4.03 8.68 19.93
N SER A 121 4.85 8.77 20.98
CA SER A 121 5.01 9.97 21.80
C SER A 121 5.55 11.14 20.98
N ARG A 122 6.55 10.89 20.13
CA ARG A 122 7.13 11.89 19.22
C ARG A 122 6.12 12.44 18.22
N ILE A 123 5.30 11.57 17.63
CA ILE A 123 4.23 11.97 16.71
C ILE A 123 3.16 12.78 17.47
N GLU A 124 2.76 12.33 18.65
CA GLU A 124 1.74 12.99 19.48
C GLU A 124 2.11 14.44 19.79
N VAL A 125 3.36 14.69 20.19
CA VAL A 125 3.85 16.04 20.46
C VAL A 125 3.66 16.95 19.23
N CYS A 126 3.96 16.44 18.04
CA CYS A 126 3.82 17.19 16.79
C CYS A 126 2.37 17.42 16.36
N LEU A 127 1.44 16.57 16.80
CA LEU A 127 0.01 16.68 16.48
C LEU A 127 -0.81 17.39 17.58
N SER A 128 -0.19 17.73 18.71
CA SER A 128 -0.86 18.32 19.89
C SER A 128 -1.63 19.62 19.63
N SER A 129 -1.31 20.35 18.56
CA SER A 129 -2.00 21.60 18.17
C SER A 129 -3.29 21.37 17.37
N ILE A 130 -3.57 20.13 16.97
CA ILE A 130 -4.76 19.78 16.19
C ILE A 130 -5.95 19.60 17.14
N PRO A 131 -7.05 20.35 16.95
CA PRO A 131 -8.21 20.24 17.83
C PRO A 131 -8.84 18.84 17.78
N GLU A 132 -9.06 18.27 18.96
CA GLU A 132 -9.84 17.04 19.14
C GLU A 132 -11.14 17.31 19.91
N THR A 133 -12.15 16.49 19.64
CA THR A 133 -13.43 16.48 20.36
C THR A 133 -13.82 15.04 20.66
N GLN A 134 -14.82 14.84 21.52
CA GLN A 134 -15.37 13.51 21.80
C GLN A 134 -15.92 12.76 20.57
N TYR A 135 -16.11 13.44 19.43
CA TYR A 135 -16.65 12.87 18.19
C TYR A 135 -15.68 12.93 17.01
N ALA A 136 -14.52 13.58 17.18
CA ALA A 136 -13.55 13.75 16.12
C ALA A 136 -12.15 13.84 16.72
N THR A 137 -11.35 12.82 16.47
CA THR A 137 -9.98 12.63 16.97
C THR A 137 -9.00 12.57 15.80
N PRO A 138 -8.94 13.58 14.92
CA PRO A 138 -8.18 13.50 13.68
C PRO A 138 -6.68 13.26 13.91
N ALA A 139 -6.09 13.84 14.96
CA ALA A 139 -4.69 13.60 15.31
C ALA A 139 -4.48 12.16 15.77
N SER A 140 -5.25 11.69 16.74
CA SER A 140 -5.15 10.33 17.26
C SER A 140 -5.44 9.28 16.18
N ASP A 141 -6.47 9.48 15.33
CA ASP A 141 -6.80 8.60 14.22
C ASP A 141 -5.61 8.47 13.25
N CYS A 142 -5.03 9.60 12.83
CA CYS A 142 -3.93 9.59 11.87
C CYS A 142 -2.62 9.07 12.48
N ARG A 143 -2.34 9.36 13.76
CA ARG A 143 -1.24 8.76 14.49
C ARG A 143 -1.39 7.24 14.57
N ASN A 144 -2.56 6.75 14.98
CA ASN A 144 -2.79 5.31 15.14
C ASN A 144 -2.66 4.58 13.80
N ASN A 145 -3.18 5.16 12.71
CA ASN A 145 -2.97 4.60 11.36
C ASN A 145 -1.49 4.51 10.99
N ALA A 146 -0.69 5.52 11.31
CA ALA A 146 0.74 5.48 11.07
C ALA A 146 1.46 4.45 11.96
N LEU A 147 1.05 4.30 13.22
CA LEU A 147 1.61 3.28 14.11
C LEU A 147 1.33 1.86 13.62
N LEU A 148 0.20 1.61 12.97
CA LEU A 148 -0.04 0.33 12.29
C LEU A 148 0.99 0.09 11.18
N GLN A 149 1.42 1.12 10.46
CA GLN A 149 2.49 0.97 9.46
C GLN A 149 3.83 0.66 10.15
N ALA A 150 4.12 1.28 11.29
CA ALA A 150 5.30 0.92 12.08
C ALA A 150 5.23 -0.53 12.61
N ASP A 151 4.04 -1.03 12.95
CA ASP A 151 3.81 -2.44 13.31
C ASP A 151 4.03 -3.37 12.11
N ASP A 152 3.66 -2.93 10.90
CA ASP A 152 3.90 -3.61 9.63
C ASP A 152 5.37 -3.44 9.13
N GLY A 153 6.26 -2.90 9.96
CA GLY A 153 7.69 -2.80 9.68
C GLY A 153 8.11 -1.60 8.83
N TYR A 154 7.24 -0.62 8.57
CA TYR A 154 7.65 0.57 7.83
C TYR A 154 8.67 1.40 8.63
N PRO A 155 9.76 1.88 7.99
CA PRO A 155 10.72 2.77 8.64
C PRO A 155 10.03 4.02 9.17
N LYS A 156 10.34 4.42 10.41
CA LYS A 156 9.72 5.55 11.11
C LYS A 156 9.77 6.84 10.29
N GLU A 157 10.82 7.05 9.49
CA GLU A 157 11.00 8.23 8.66
C GLU A 157 9.91 8.37 7.59
N THR A 158 9.29 7.25 7.19
CA THR A 158 8.21 7.20 6.20
C THR A 158 6.82 7.43 6.81
N LEU A 159 6.68 7.40 8.14
CA LEU A 159 5.37 7.53 8.80
C LEU A 159 4.69 8.88 8.51
N VAL A 160 5.47 9.91 8.20
CA VAL A 160 4.95 11.22 7.78
C VAL A 160 4.10 11.14 6.50
N ASP A 161 4.43 10.22 5.59
CA ASP A 161 3.72 10.02 4.31
C ASP A 161 2.34 9.40 4.49
N PHE A 162 2.08 8.78 5.65
CA PHE A 162 0.76 8.27 6.02
C PHE A 162 -0.06 9.29 6.82
N ILE A 163 0.61 10.07 7.68
CA ILE A 163 -0.04 11.05 8.54
C ILE A 163 -0.57 12.23 7.72
N VAL A 164 0.23 12.77 6.79
CA VAL A 164 -0.13 13.97 6.03
C VAL A 164 -1.41 13.78 5.21
N PRO A 165 -1.53 12.76 4.33
CA PRO A 165 -2.77 12.53 3.58
C PRO A 165 -3.97 12.24 4.47
N CYS A 166 -3.74 11.56 5.61
CA CYS A 166 -4.80 11.31 6.58
C CYS A 166 -5.35 12.63 7.16
N LEU A 167 -4.48 13.55 7.59
CA LEU A 167 -4.89 14.85 8.12
C LEU A 167 -5.61 15.71 7.07
N GLU A 168 -5.14 15.69 5.82
CA GLU A 168 -5.80 16.37 4.70
C GLU A 168 -7.20 15.79 4.45
N GLY A 169 -7.35 14.47 4.48
CA GLY A 169 -8.64 13.78 4.39
C GLY A 169 -9.60 14.12 5.53
N LYS A 170 -9.06 14.38 6.73
CA LYS A 170 -9.80 14.90 7.89
C LYS A 170 -10.08 16.40 7.81
N LYS A 171 -9.73 17.06 6.70
CA LYS A 171 -9.94 18.49 6.43
C LYS A 171 -9.21 19.41 7.42
N ILE A 172 -8.06 18.96 7.95
CA ILE A 172 -7.17 19.83 8.71
C ILE A 172 -6.58 20.88 7.76
N SER A 173 -6.46 22.12 8.22
CA SER A 173 -5.98 23.21 7.37
C SER A 173 -4.54 22.95 6.89
N ALA A 174 -4.25 23.31 5.64
CA ALA A 174 -2.93 23.10 5.04
C ALA A 174 -1.77 23.69 5.87
N ALA A 175 -1.98 24.84 6.54
CA ALA A 175 -0.96 25.44 7.42
C ALA A 175 -0.63 24.55 8.62
N VAL A 176 -1.65 23.96 9.25
CA VAL A 176 -1.48 23.03 10.39
C VAL A 176 -0.86 21.71 9.91
N VAL A 177 -1.29 21.19 8.76
CA VAL A 177 -0.70 19.99 8.16
C VAL A 177 0.79 20.19 7.86
N ALA A 178 1.17 21.32 7.26
CA ALA A 178 2.56 21.63 6.97
C ALA A 178 3.43 21.78 8.23
N GLN A 179 2.87 22.35 9.30
CA GLN A 179 3.54 22.43 10.60
C GLN A 179 3.76 21.04 11.21
N ALA A 180 2.72 20.20 11.22
CA ALA A 180 2.79 18.83 11.70
C ALA A 180 3.81 18.01 10.89
N GLN A 181 3.76 18.07 9.56
CA GLN A 181 4.70 17.41 8.66
C GLN A 181 6.15 17.75 9.00
N THR A 182 6.46 19.04 9.14
CA THR A 182 7.81 19.51 9.46
C THR A 182 8.28 19.00 10.82
N CYS A 183 7.41 19.07 11.84
CA CYS A 183 7.73 18.58 13.18
C CYS A 183 7.97 17.06 13.19
N ILE A 184 7.09 16.28 12.56
CA ILE A 184 7.16 14.81 12.53
C ILE A 184 8.44 14.37 11.81
N ALA A 185 8.71 14.92 10.62
CA ALA A 185 9.91 14.59 9.87
C ALA A 185 11.19 14.87 10.68
N ALA A 186 11.26 16.01 11.37
CA ALA A 186 12.39 16.36 12.22
C ALA A 186 12.51 15.47 13.47
N SER A 187 11.38 15.08 14.07
CA SER A 187 11.33 14.26 15.28
C SER A 187 11.72 12.80 15.00
N LEU A 188 11.20 12.23 13.91
CA LEU A 188 11.45 10.84 13.53
C LEU A 188 12.84 10.62 12.92
N ALA A 189 13.48 11.67 12.37
CA ALA A 189 14.87 11.61 11.95
C ALA A 189 15.88 11.42 13.11
N GLN A 190 15.48 11.67 14.36
CA GLN A 190 16.34 11.43 15.52
C GLN A 190 16.38 9.94 15.87
N PRO A 191 17.51 9.38 16.34
CA PRO A 191 17.59 7.98 16.79
C PRO A 191 16.50 7.59 17.80
N LEU A 192 16.12 6.30 17.80
CA LEU A 192 15.25 5.71 18.82
C LEU A 192 16.06 5.20 20.01
#